data_AF-A0A369GGB8-F1
#
_entry.id   AF-A0A369GGB8-F1
#
_cell.length_a   1.000
_cell.length_b   1.000
_cell.length_c   1.000
_cell.angle_alpha   90.00
_cell.angle_beta   90.00
_cell.angle_gamma   90.00
#
_symmetry.space_group_name_H-M   'P 1'
#
loop_
_entity.id
_entity.type
_entity.pdbx_description
1 polymer ?
#
loop_
_entity_poly.entity_id
_entity_poly.type
_entity_poly.pdbx_seq_one_letter_code
_entity_poly.pdbx_strand_id
1 'polypeptide(L)'
;MSTTNSALSALADLMKSEDFSDLTFSCNEEKFKVHKCVVCGQSPVIKAALSGNFEEGRTNVIPMDAFDAETVRRLVQFFYTGDYDHPEVAYEDADDEAGEASVKEDVPDAEGMAHRLHFSDSSTALPESESQTIASVDSLNIHIKVNSIGDYYGVTKLMSLANDKIKHLIQQEHERDDSGWVANIPAATALAYSSTGDDELLAILAAEIAKNLSALTLSRDFENLDGVSDLAFKVFQACAKEIQDLTMQVNRLAADKVDLKVEMAAKLRDSALLLARSEEAADKMRKCFDVLRETDRCRNCRDPFGCTVWEDEYILLCSRCRSEH
;
A
#
# COMPACT_ATOMS: atom_id res chain seq x y z
N MET A 1 -27.45 -7.11 -11.07
CA MET A 1 -26.27 -6.24 -10.99
C MET A 1 -26.19 -5.18 -12.11
N SER A 2 -27.21 -5.02 -12.98
CA SER A 2 -27.13 -4.08 -14.13
C SER A 2 -27.76 -2.71 -13.91
N THR A 3 -28.62 -2.54 -12.90
CA THR A 3 -29.37 -1.29 -12.66
C THR A 3 -28.56 -0.25 -11.87
N THR A 4 -27.61 -0.67 -11.04
CA THR A 4 -26.77 0.23 -10.22
C THR A 4 -25.82 1.07 -11.07
N ASN A 5 -25.25 0.49 -12.13
CA ASN A 5 -24.31 1.20 -13.01
C ASN A 5 -25.02 2.26 -13.87
N SER A 6 -26.27 2.01 -14.27
CA SER A 6 -27.04 2.98 -15.06
C SER A 6 -27.48 4.20 -14.24
N ALA A 7 -27.79 4.03 -12.96
CA ALA A 7 -28.19 5.15 -12.08
C ALA A 7 -27.01 6.06 -11.72
N LEU A 8 -25.84 5.49 -11.44
CA LEU A 8 -24.60 6.24 -11.19
C LEU A 8 -24.16 7.03 -12.43
N SER A 9 -24.27 6.43 -13.62
CA SER A 9 -24.01 7.15 -14.88
C SER A 9 -24.93 8.36 -15.04
N ALA A 10 -26.24 8.20 -14.80
CA ALA A 10 -27.20 9.31 -14.93
C ALA A 10 -26.93 10.43 -13.91
N LEU A 11 -26.49 10.10 -12.70
CA LEU A 11 -26.08 11.12 -11.71
C LEU A 11 -24.80 11.84 -12.15
N ALA A 12 -23.81 11.13 -12.69
CA ALA A 12 -22.60 11.76 -13.23
C ALA A 12 -22.92 12.71 -14.40
N ASP A 13 -23.88 12.35 -15.27
CA ASP A 13 -24.34 13.21 -16.36
C ASP A 13 -25.06 14.48 -15.85
N LEU A 14 -25.86 14.36 -14.78
CA LEU A 14 -26.47 15.52 -14.10
C LEU A 14 -25.42 16.44 -13.49
N MET A 15 -24.33 15.88 -12.96
CA MET A 15 -23.24 16.68 -12.42
C MET A 15 -22.54 17.50 -13.51
N LYS A 16 -22.29 16.90 -14.67
CA LYS A 16 -21.62 17.56 -15.81
C LYS A 16 -22.47 18.63 -16.47
N SER A 17 -23.76 18.32 -16.69
CA SER A 17 -24.68 19.23 -17.39
C SER A 17 -25.11 20.41 -16.52
N GLU A 18 -25.09 20.25 -15.20
CA GLU A 18 -25.65 21.19 -14.23
C GLU A 18 -27.15 21.48 -14.41
N ASP A 19 -27.83 20.77 -15.31
CA ASP A 19 -29.22 20.98 -15.67
C ASP A 19 -30.13 20.74 -14.47
N PHE A 20 -31.04 21.68 -14.20
CA PHE A 20 -31.97 21.65 -13.06
C PHE A 20 -31.32 21.78 -11.68
N SER A 21 -30.06 22.23 -11.61
CA SER A 21 -29.43 22.59 -10.35
C SER A 21 -30.23 23.68 -9.63
N ASP A 22 -30.49 23.46 -8.34
CA ASP A 22 -31.32 24.30 -7.48
C ASP A 22 -30.56 24.80 -6.25
N LEU A 23 -29.24 24.61 -6.24
CA LEU A 23 -28.30 25.01 -5.20
C LEU A 23 -26.93 25.30 -5.82
N THR A 24 -26.17 26.20 -5.21
CA THR A 24 -24.79 26.50 -5.60
C THR A 24 -23.87 26.44 -4.40
N PHE A 25 -22.74 25.76 -4.52
CA PHE A 25 -21.62 25.93 -3.61
C PHE A 25 -20.69 27.00 -4.19
N SER A 26 -20.37 28.03 -3.42
CA SER A 26 -19.42 29.07 -3.84
C SER A 26 -18.12 28.91 -3.07
N CYS A 27 -17.00 28.92 -3.79
CA CYS A 27 -15.67 28.84 -3.20
C CYS A 27 -14.78 29.88 -3.89
N ASN A 28 -14.54 31.00 -3.21
CA ASN A 28 -13.89 32.18 -3.78
C ASN A 28 -14.60 32.63 -5.07
N GLU A 29 -13.92 32.57 -6.21
CA GLU A 29 -14.45 32.97 -7.52
C GLU A 29 -15.16 31.80 -8.24
N GLU A 30 -14.99 30.56 -7.78
CA GLU A 30 -15.56 29.38 -8.39
C GLU A 30 -16.96 29.07 -7.84
N LYS A 31 -17.84 28.60 -8.73
CA LYS A 31 -19.21 28.20 -8.40
C LYS A 31 -19.48 26.79 -8.90
N PHE A 32 -19.99 25.96 -8.01
CA PHE A 32 -20.37 24.58 -8.32
C PHE A 32 -21.88 24.46 -8.23
N LYS A 33 -22.55 24.28 -9.39
CA LYS A 33 -24.00 24.08 -9.41
C LYS A 33 -24.32 22.64 -9.03
N VAL A 34 -25.26 22.47 -8.09
CA VAL A 34 -25.59 21.16 -7.53
C VAL A 34 -27.09 21.01 -7.28
N HIS A 35 -27.50 19.76 -7.04
CA HIS A 35 -28.88 19.39 -6.81
C HIS A 35 -29.13 19.10 -5.33
N LYS A 36 -30.07 19.82 -4.70
CA LYS A 36 -30.48 19.60 -3.31
C LYS A 36 -30.90 18.16 -3.04
N CYS A 37 -31.61 17.55 -3.99
CA CYS A 37 -32.08 16.16 -3.86
C CYS A 37 -30.93 15.15 -3.79
N VAL A 38 -29.75 15.49 -4.32
CA VAL A 38 -28.54 14.65 -4.29
C VAL A 38 -27.74 14.92 -3.02
N VAL A 39 -27.48 16.19 -2.67
CA VAL A 39 -26.53 16.54 -1.59
C VAL A 39 -27.15 16.52 -0.19
N CYS A 40 -28.40 16.94 -0.01
CA CYS A 40 -29.03 17.03 1.31
C CYS A 40 -29.27 15.65 1.97
N GLY A 41 -29.37 14.59 1.17
CA GLY A 41 -29.48 13.22 1.68
C GLY A 41 -28.15 12.67 2.22
N GLN A 42 -27.03 13.28 1.81
CA GLN A 42 -25.68 12.79 2.09
C GLN A 42 -24.93 13.64 3.11
N SER A 43 -25.34 14.90 3.30
CA SER A 43 -24.79 15.80 4.31
C SER A 43 -25.89 16.34 5.24
N PRO A 44 -25.88 15.96 6.54
CA PRO A 44 -26.80 16.53 7.52
C PRO A 44 -26.56 18.03 7.74
N VAL A 45 -25.31 18.49 7.58
CA VAL A 45 -24.93 19.91 7.74
C VAL A 45 -25.52 20.75 6.61
N ILE A 46 -25.33 20.34 5.35
CA ILE A 46 -25.91 21.02 4.18
C ILE A 46 -27.44 21.03 4.27
N LYS A 47 -28.04 19.90 4.66
CA LYS A 47 -29.50 19.82 4.87
C LYS A 47 -29.97 20.81 5.93
N ALA A 48 -29.25 20.93 7.05
CA ALA A 48 -29.60 21.86 8.11
C ALA A 48 -29.46 23.32 7.67
N ALA A 49 -28.38 23.66 6.95
CA ALA A 49 -28.15 25.00 6.41
C ALA A 49 -29.31 25.46 5.51
N LEU A 50 -29.86 24.55 4.69
CA LEU A 50 -30.97 24.85 3.78
C LEU A 50 -32.37 24.75 4.42
N SER A 51 -32.51 24.05 5.55
CA SER A 51 -33.80 23.87 6.22
C SER A 51 -34.09 24.98 7.25
N GLY A 52 -33.08 25.75 7.65
CA GLY A 52 -33.22 26.87 8.57
C GLY A 52 -33.66 28.17 7.90
N ASN A 53 -33.89 29.20 8.71
CA ASN A 53 -34.10 30.58 8.24
C ASN A 53 -32.78 31.33 7.98
N PHE A 54 -31.72 30.60 7.61
CA PHE A 54 -30.42 31.17 7.31
C PHE A 54 -30.36 31.75 5.90
N GLU A 55 -29.33 32.52 5.60
CA GLU A 55 -29.17 33.17 4.30
C GLU A 55 -29.07 32.15 3.18
N GLU A 56 -28.38 31.04 3.43
CA GLU A 56 -28.15 29.93 2.52
C GLU A 56 -29.46 29.29 2.05
N GLY A 57 -30.45 29.14 2.95
CA GLY A 57 -31.78 28.63 2.61
C GLY A 57 -32.61 29.60 1.76
N ARG A 58 -32.30 30.91 1.82
CA ARG A 58 -32.98 31.96 1.05
C ARG A 58 -32.34 32.17 -0.32
N THR A 59 -31.02 32.15 -0.38
CA THR A 59 -30.24 32.41 -1.60
C THR A 59 -30.00 31.13 -2.41
N ASN A 60 -30.09 29.96 -1.77
CA ASN A 60 -29.63 28.67 -2.30
C ASN A 60 -28.15 28.70 -2.68
N VAL A 61 -27.35 29.44 -1.90
CA VAL A 61 -25.90 29.50 -2.04
C VAL A 61 -25.27 29.14 -0.70
N ILE A 62 -24.36 28.16 -0.70
CA ILE A 62 -23.57 27.81 0.48
C ILE A 62 -22.12 28.21 0.24
N PRO A 63 -21.58 29.18 1.01
CA PRO A 63 -20.17 29.54 0.92
C PRO A 63 -19.29 28.44 1.52
N MET A 64 -18.24 28.05 0.80
CA MET A 64 -17.29 26.99 1.15
C MET A 64 -15.84 27.50 1.20
N ASP A 65 -15.64 28.81 1.39
CA ASP A 65 -14.34 29.50 1.32
C ASP A 65 -13.30 29.06 2.37
N ALA A 66 -13.69 28.20 3.31
CA ALA A 66 -12.77 27.55 4.24
C ALA A 66 -11.91 26.47 3.56
N PHE A 67 -12.24 26.06 2.34
CA PHE A 67 -11.56 25.04 1.57
C PHE A 67 -11.08 25.60 0.22
N ASP A 68 -10.11 24.93 -0.40
CA ASP A 68 -9.75 25.23 -1.79
C ASP A 68 -10.75 24.62 -2.76
N ALA A 69 -10.85 25.23 -3.94
CA ALA A 69 -11.82 24.85 -4.95
C ALA A 69 -11.67 23.40 -5.43
N GLU A 70 -10.44 22.88 -5.45
CA GLU A 70 -10.18 21.48 -5.81
C GLU A 70 -10.76 20.51 -4.78
N THR A 71 -10.65 20.84 -3.50
CA THR A 71 -11.28 20.07 -2.41
C THR A 71 -12.81 20.10 -2.51
N VAL A 72 -13.39 21.26 -2.85
CA VAL A 72 -14.84 21.39 -3.09
C VAL A 72 -15.28 20.61 -4.33
N ARG A 73 -14.52 20.66 -5.41
CA ARG A 73 -14.74 19.89 -6.65
C ARG A 73 -14.83 18.40 -6.36
N ARG A 74 -13.90 17.88 -5.55
CA ARG A 74 -13.85 16.48 -5.09
C ARG A 74 -15.03 16.10 -4.21
N LEU A 75 -15.46 16.98 -3.31
CA LEU A 75 -16.70 16.80 -2.53
C LEU A 75 -17.91 16.66 -3.47
N VAL A 76 -18.03 17.54 -4.46
CA VAL A 76 -19.14 17.49 -5.42
C VAL A 76 -19.08 16.20 -6.24
N GLN A 77 -17.92 15.83 -6.77
CA GLN A 77 -17.73 14.58 -7.49
C GLN A 77 -18.19 13.36 -6.70
N PHE A 78 -17.86 13.33 -5.41
CA PHE A 78 -18.29 12.27 -4.51
C PHE A 78 -19.81 12.18 -4.39
N PHE A 79 -20.52 13.31 -4.29
CA PHE A 79 -21.97 13.29 -4.15
C PHE A 79 -22.70 12.61 -5.32
N TYR A 80 -22.14 12.65 -6.53
CA TYR A 80 -22.78 12.08 -7.72
C TYR A 80 -22.23 10.71 -8.10
N THR A 81 -20.93 10.47 -7.87
CA THR A 81 -20.26 9.27 -8.36
C THR A 81 -19.92 8.26 -7.25
N GLY A 82 -19.95 8.70 -5.99
CA GLY A 82 -19.45 7.91 -4.86
C GLY A 82 -17.93 7.82 -4.78
N ASP A 83 -17.21 8.52 -5.67
CA ASP A 83 -15.76 8.62 -5.73
C ASP A 83 -15.35 10.08 -5.99
N TYR A 84 -14.09 10.44 -5.75
CA TYR A 84 -13.54 11.79 -5.95
C TYR A 84 -12.21 11.79 -6.70
N ASP A 85 -11.82 10.66 -7.29
CA ASP A 85 -10.70 10.54 -8.23
C ASP A 85 -11.19 9.98 -9.59
N HIS A 86 -12.48 10.10 -9.91
CA HIS A 86 -13.01 9.49 -11.13
C HIS A 86 -12.57 10.29 -12.37
N PRO A 87 -11.73 9.74 -13.27
CA PRO A 87 -11.10 10.50 -14.35
C PRO A 87 -12.11 10.96 -15.43
N GLU A 88 -13.32 10.39 -15.45
CA GLU A 88 -14.32 10.69 -16.48
C GLU A 88 -15.11 11.97 -16.21
N VAL A 89 -14.86 12.69 -15.10
CA VAL A 89 -15.63 13.88 -14.71
C VAL A 89 -14.75 15.05 -14.30
N ALA A 90 -13.83 15.44 -15.17
CA ALA A 90 -13.20 16.75 -15.08
C ALA A 90 -14.28 17.84 -15.28
N TYR A 91 -14.26 18.86 -14.43
CA TYR A 91 -15.03 20.07 -14.65
C TYR A 91 -14.33 20.84 -15.77
N GLU A 92 -14.98 20.98 -16.92
CA GLU A 92 -14.53 21.95 -17.91
C GLU A 92 -14.77 23.32 -17.29
N ASP A 93 -13.71 24.09 -17.06
CA ASP A 93 -13.79 25.43 -16.52
C ASP A 93 -14.70 26.27 -17.42
N ALA A 94 -15.93 26.52 -16.95
CA ALA A 94 -16.83 27.47 -17.56
C ALA A 94 -16.36 28.86 -17.13
N ASP A 95 -15.56 29.53 -17.98
CA ASP A 95 -15.81 30.90 -18.45
C ASP A 95 -14.56 31.48 -19.13
N ASP A 96 -14.60 31.58 -20.47
CA ASP A 96 -13.95 32.66 -21.22
C ASP A 96 -14.67 32.87 -22.57
N GLU A 97 -16.00 33.09 -22.52
CA GLU A 97 -16.74 33.69 -23.65
C GLU A 97 -17.23 35.10 -23.28
N ALA A 98 -16.28 36.03 -23.17
CA ALA A 98 -16.57 37.43 -23.44
C ALA A 98 -16.49 37.65 -24.96
N GLY A 99 -17.63 37.58 -25.62
CA GLY A 99 -17.74 37.91 -27.04
C GLY A 99 -17.41 39.37 -27.31
N GLU A 100 -16.46 39.62 -28.20
CA GLU A 100 -16.39 40.89 -28.94
C GLU A 100 -16.14 40.65 -30.43
N ALA A 101 -17.03 41.23 -31.22
CA ALA A 101 -17.08 41.15 -32.67
C ALA A 101 -15.99 42.00 -33.32
N SER A 102 -15.19 41.35 -34.18
CA SER A 102 -14.57 41.82 -35.43
C SER A 102 -14.43 43.34 -35.70
N VAL A 103 -13.17 43.78 -35.88
CA VAL A 103 -12.76 44.74 -36.94
C VAL A 103 -11.40 44.28 -37.53
N LYS A 104 -11.28 44.41 -38.86
CA LYS A 104 -10.16 44.00 -39.73
C LYS A 104 -9.08 45.08 -39.85
N GLU A 105 -7.99 44.71 -40.56
CA GLU A 105 -6.91 45.52 -41.17
C GLU A 105 -5.67 45.68 -40.28
N ASP A 106 -4.42 45.60 -40.73
CA ASP A 106 -3.77 45.25 -42.00
C ASP A 106 -2.26 45.07 -41.67
N VAL A 107 -1.54 44.23 -42.41
CA VAL A 107 -0.06 44.06 -42.34
C VAL A 107 0.57 44.95 -43.42
N PRO A 108 1.74 45.59 -43.20
CA PRO A 108 2.94 45.08 -43.89
C PRO A 108 4.33 45.25 -43.18
N ASP A 109 5.23 44.33 -43.57
CA ASP A 109 6.70 44.43 -43.82
C ASP A 109 7.72 44.72 -42.67
N ALA A 110 8.65 43.80 -42.35
CA ALA A 110 9.98 43.51 -42.97
C ALA A 110 11.00 44.66 -42.70
N GLU A 111 12.22 44.55 -42.15
CA GLU A 111 13.31 43.56 -42.07
C GLU A 111 14.31 44.06 -40.98
N GLY A 112 15.18 43.20 -40.43
CA GLY A 112 16.44 43.68 -39.80
C GLY A 112 17.00 42.85 -38.65
N MET A 113 17.93 41.95 -38.97
CA MET A 113 18.75 41.15 -38.06
C MET A 113 19.50 41.97 -37.00
N ALA A 114 19.42 41.55 -35.74
CA ALA A 114 20.48 41.76 -34.75
C ALA A 114 20.64 40.54 -33.83
N HIS A 115 21.87 40.09 -33.74
CA HIS A 115 22.38 38.93 -33.02
C HIS A 115 22.25 38.98 -31.49
N ARG A 116 22.12 37.77 -30.90
CA ARG A 116 22.50 37.32 -29.53
C ARG A 116 21.57 37.81 -28.41
N LEU A 117 20.93 36.94 -27.62
CA LEU A 117 21.53 35.86 -26.83
C LEU A 117 20.63 34.61 -26.76
N HIS A 118 21.26 33.45 -26.92
CA HIS A 118 20.74 32.15 -26.52
C HIS A 118 20.53 32.12 -24.99
N PHE A 119 19.28 31.93 -24.55
CA PHE A 119 19.02 31.34 -23.25
C PHE A 119 18.52 29.92 -23.51
N SER A 120 19.45 28.98 -23.38
CA SER A 120 19.18 27.54 -23.40
C SER A 120 18.33 27.22 -22.18
N ASP A 121 17.05 26.93 -22.39
CA ASP A 121 16.21 26.28 -21.40
C ASP A 121 16.68 24.82 -21.26
N SER A 122 17.70 24.63 -20.44
CA SER A 122 18.03 23.31 -19.91
C SER A 122 16.95 22.95 -18.91
N SER A 123 15.85 22.38 -19.41
CA SER A 123 15.09 21.40 -18.63
C SER A 123 16.03 20.26 -18.28
N THR A 124 16.73 20.39 -17.15
CA THR A 124 17.29 19.26 -16.44
C THR A 124 16.10 18.41 -16.02
N ALA A 125 15.85 17.33 -16.75
CA ALA A 125 14.89 16.31 -16.35
C ALA A 125 15.21 15.89 -14.91
N LEU A 126 14.27 16.17 -14.00
CA LEU A 126 14.33 15.68 -12.64
C LEU A 126 14.42 14.15 -12.67
N PRO A 127 15.23 13.52 -11.81
CA PRO A 127 15.25 12.07 -11.71
C PRO A 127 13.84 11.53 -11.45
N GLU A 128 13.45 10.47 -12.16
CA GLU A 128 12.09 9.90 -12.13
C GLU A 128 11.61 9.57 -10.70
N SER A 129 12.53 9.28 -9.78
CA SER A 129 12.24 9.04 -8.36
C SER A 129 11.71 10.29 -7.64
N GLU A 130 12.35 11.46 -7.80
CA GLU A 130 11.94 12.69 -7.09
C GLU A 130 10.58 13.20 -7.58
N SER A 131 10.28 13.04 -8.87
CA SER A 131 8.97 13.42 -9.44
C SER A 131 7.82 12.54 -8.93
N GLN A 132 8.09 11.27 -8.64
CA GLN A 132 7.11 10.32 -8.10
C GLN A 132 6.85 10.55 -6.61
N THR A 133 7.88 10.89 -5.82
CA THR A 133 7.72 11.24 -4.40
C THR A 133 6.89 12.50 -4.23
N ILE A 134 7.15 13.56 -5.03
CA ILE A 134 6.38 14.82 -4.99
C ILE A 134 4.89 14.56 -5.30
N ALA A 135 4.61 13.80 -6.37
CA ALA A 135 3.24 13.43 -6.74
C ALA A 135 2.50 12.61 -5.66
N SER A 136 3.23 11.75 -4.94
CA SER A 136 2.69 10.96 -3.83
C SER A 136 2.32 11.84 -2.64
N VAL A 137 3.17 12.82 -2.29
CA VAL A 137 2.92 13.78 -1.20
C VAL A 137 1.73 14.68 -1.50
N ASP A 138 1.63 15.17 -2.73
CA ASP A 138 0.46 15.96 -3.16
C ASP A 138 -0.82 15.13 -3.04
N SER A 139 -0.76 13.85 -3.42
CA SER A 139 -1.88 12.92 -3.31
C SER A 139 -2.30 12.68 -1.85
N LEU A 140 -1.35 12.57 -0.92
CA LEU A 140 -1.65 12.45 0.51
C LEU A 140 -2.40 13.67 1.05
N ASN A 141 -1.87 14.86 0.75
CA ASN A 141 -2.46 16.12 1.20
C ASN A 141 -3.87 16.31 0.62
N ILE A 142 -4.09 15.94 -0.65
CA ILE A 142 -5.41 15.93 -1.27
C ILE A 142 -6.38 15.06 -0.47
N HIS A 143 -6.01 13.82 -0.14
CA HIS A 143 -6.91 12.93 0.61
C HIS A 143 -7.19 13.43 2.03
N ILE A 144 -6.21 14.03 2.70
CA ILE A 144 -6.40 14.66 4.03
C ILE A 144 -7.39 15.82 3.93
N LYS A 145 -7.27 16.68 2.93
CA LYS A 145 -8.22 17.79 2.70
C LYS A 145 -9.62 17.28 2.39
N VAL A 146 -9.74 16.23 1.57
CA VAL A 146 -11.02 15.59 1.27
C VAL A 146 -11.65 14.95 2.52
N ASN A 147 -10.85 14.35 3.41
CA ASN A 147 -11.34 13.91 4.71
C ASN A 147 -11.85 15.08 5.55
N SER A 148 -11.07 16.17 5.64
CA SER A 148 -11.41 17.39 6.41
C SER A 148 -12.72 18.04 5.94
N ILE A 149 -12.94 18.20 4.64
CA ILE A 149 -14.21 18.72 4.13
C ILE A 149 -15.38 17.74 4.40
N GLY A 150 -15.11 16.44 4.37
CA GLY A 150 -16.05 15.40 4.76
C GLY A 150 -16.47 15.51 6.22
N ASP A 151 -15.52 15.71 7.13
CA ASP A 151 -15.77 15.93 8.56
C ASP A 151 -16.62 17.20 8.78
N TYR A 152 -16.20 18.31 8.17
CA TYR A 152 -16.89 19.61 8.30
C TYR A 152 -18.36 19.56 7.87
N TYR A 153 -18.67 18.89 6.76
CA TYR A 153 -20.05 18.76 6.26
C TYR A 153 -20.75 17.46 6.72
N GLY A 154 -20.13 16.66 7.58
CA GLY A 154 -20.70 15.42 8.11
C GLY A 154 -20.94 14.32 7.06
N VAL A 155 -20.10 14.26 6.03
CA VAL A 155 -20.14 13.26 4.95
C VAL A 155 -19.26 12.07 5.32
N THR A 156 -19.72 11.25 6.27
CA THR A 156 -18.95 10.11 6.84
C THR A 156 -18.44 9.11 5.79
N LYS A 157 -19.22 8.85 4.73
CA LYS A 157 -18.79 7.95 3.64
C LYS A 157 -17.61 8.52 2.84
N LEU A 158 -17.53 9.85 2.70
CA LEU A 158 -16.40 10.51 2.05
C LEU A 158 -15.14 10.39 2.92
N MET A 159 -15.28 10.61 4.23
CA MET A 159 -14.19 10.46 5.20
C MET A 159 -13.63 9.02 5.15
N SER A 160 -14.50 8.01 5.19
CA SER A 160 -14.11 6.60 5.10
C SER A 160 -13.38 6.30 3.80
N LEU A 161 -13.89 6.80 2.66
CA LEU A 161 -13.23 6.60 1.37
C LEU A 161 -11.84 7.27 1.34
N ALA A 162 -11.72 8.46 1.90
CA ALA A 162 -10.44 9.16 2.01
C ALA A 162 -9.44 8.41 2.88
N ASN A 163 -9.88 7.87 4.01
CA ASN A 163 -9.05 7.03 4.87
C ASN A 163 -8.56 5.77 4.14
N ASP A 164 -9.43 5.14 3.36
CA ASP A 164 -9.07 3.94 2.59
C ASP A 164 -8.06 4.25 1.48
N LYS A 165 -8.20 5.38 0.78
CA LYS A 165 -7.21 5.81 -0.21
C LYS A 165 -5.87 6.18 0.42
N ILE A 166 -5.87 6.81 1.59
CA ILE A 166 -4.65 7.10 2.37
C ILE A 166 -3.95 5.80 2.77
N LYS A 167 -4.68 4.80 3.29
CA LYS A 167 -4.12 3.49 3.63
C LYS A 167 -3.48 2.82 2.40
N HIS A 168 -4.17 2.86 1.26
CA HIS A 168 -3.66 2.28 0.03
C HIS A 168 -2.39 2.98 -0.46
N LEU A 169 -2.37 4.32 -0.41
CA LEU A 169 -1.20 5.11 -0.79
C LEU A 169 0.01 4.81 0.11
N ILE A 170 -0.19 4.75 1.43
CA ILE A 170 0.87 4.34 2.38
C ILE A 170 1.42 2.95 2.04
N GLN A 171 0.54 1.99 1.73
CA GLN A 171 0.94 0.63 1.38
C GLN A 171 1.78 0.58 0.10
N GLN A 172 1.44 1.40 -0.91
CA GLN A 172 2.22 1.52 -2.14
C GLN A 172 3.62 2.09 -1.89
N GLU A 173 3.75 3.08 -1.00
CA GLU A 173 5.04 3.67 -0.67
C GLU A 173 5.93 2.71 0.13
N HIS A 174 5.35 1.85 0.98
CA HIS A 174 6.10 0.78 1.66
C HIS A 174 6.73 -0.22 0.68
N GLU A 175 6.11 -0.44 -0.47
CA GLU A 175 6.64 -1.34 -1.50
C GLU A 175 7.77 -0.69 -2.32
N ARG A 176 7.82 0.65 -2.38
CA ARG A 176 8.80 1.41 -3.16
C ARG A 176 10.13 1.62 -2.45
N ASP A 177 10.20 1.39 -1.12
CA ASP A 177 11.38 1.64 -0.28
C ASP A 177 11.97 3.06 -0.47
N ASP A 178 11.09 4.05 -0.72
CA ASP A 178 11.49 5.43 -0.93
C ASP A 178 11.53 6.20 0.40
N SER A 179 12.75 6.48 0.87
CA SER A 179 12.98 7.28 2.08
C SER A 179 12.45 8.72 2.01
N GLY A 180 12.20 9.25 0.80
CA GLY A 180 11.69 10.61 0.59
C GLY A 180 10.24 10.78 1.05
N TRP A 181 9.42 9.74 0.96
CA TRP A 181 8.04 9.74 1.45
C TRP A 181 7.99 9.99 2.97
N VAL A 182 8.85 9.29 3.72
CA VAL A 182 8.86 9.31 5.18
C VAL A 182 9.05 10.72 5.74
N ALA A 183 9.90 11.53 5.09
CA ALA A 183 10.18 12.90 5.52
C ALA A 183 8.93 13.81 5.51
N ASN A 184 7.91 13.48 4.71
CA ASN A 184 6.72 14.32 4.54
C ASN A 184 5.55 13.92 5.46
N ILE A 185 5.61 12.75 6.10
CA ILE A 185 4.56 12.26 7.02
C ILE A 185 4.29 13.27 8.16
N PRO A 186 5.30 13.88 8.82
CA PRO A 186 5.04 14.84 9.90
C PRO A 186 4.23 16.06 9.44
N ALA A 187 4.57 16.62 8.28
CA ALA A 187 3.86 17.78 7.73
C ALA A 187 2.40 17.45 7.38
N ALA A 188 2.17 16.31 6.73
CA ALA A 188 0.84 15.82 6.44
C ALA A 188 0.03 15.54 7.72
N THR A 189 0.68 15.03 8.76
CA THR A 189 0.02 14.78 10.06
C THR A 189 -0.34 16.07 10.78
N ALA A 190 0.51 17.10 10.71
CA ALA A 190 0.19 18.43 11.23
C ALA A 190 -0.99 19.07 10.47
N LEU A 191 -1.06 18.88 9.15
CA LEU A 191 -2.22 19.28 8.35
C LEU A 191 -3.49 18.56 8.81
N ALA A 192 -3.46 17.23 8.95
CA ALA A 192 -4.61 16.47 9.39
C ALA A 192 -5.08 16.91 10.79
N TYR A 193 -4.16 17.04 11.74
CA TYR A 193 -4.50 17.44 13.12
C TYR A 193 -5.14 18.83 13.22
N SER A 194 -4.74 19.76 12.34
CA SER A 194 -5.30 21.12 12.34
C SER A 194 -6.59 21.28 11.53
N SER A 195 -6.95 20.28 10.71
CA SER A 195 -8.04 20.40 9.73
C SER A 195 -9.19 19.40 9.92
N THR A 196 -8.99 18.29 10.64
CA THR A 196 -10.03 17.26 10.82
C THR A 196 -10.16 16.81 12.28
N GLY A 197 -11.39 16.52 12.69
CA GLY A 197 -11.71 15.80 13.93
C GLY A 197 -11.75 14.27 13.75
N ASP A 198 -11.38 13.74 12.59
CA ASP A 198 -11.45 12.31 12.31
C ASP A 198 -10.38 11.51 13.07
N ASP A 199 -10.84 10.86 14.14
CA ASP A 199 -10.00 10.01 14.97
C ASP A 199 -9.37 8.83 14.21
N GLU A 200 -10.05 8.31 13.19
CA GLU A 200 -9.53 7.20 12.38
C GLU A 200 -8.35 7.66 11.53
N LEU A 201 -8.49 8.79 10.82
CA LEU A 201 -7.40 9.38 10.05
C LEU A 201 -6.17 9.65 10.93
N LEU A 202 -6.38 10.29 12.08
CA LEU A 202 -5.29 10.58 13.01
C LEU A 202 -4.63 9.30 13.54
N ALA A 203 -5.38 8.22 13.75
CA ALA A 203 -4.82 6.94 14.16
C ALA A 203 -4.01 6.26 13.05
N ILE A 204 -4.44 6.36 11.79
CA ILE A 204 -3.71 5.85 10.62
C ILE A 204 -2.34 6.54 10.51
N LEU A 205 -2.33 7.88 10.55
CA LEU A 205 -1.10 8.66 10.44
C LEU A 205 -0.18 8.46 11.65
N ALA A 206 -0.74 8.38 12.87
CA ALA A 206 0.05 8.09 14.07
C ALA A 206 0.70 6.70 14.02
N ALA A 207 -0.01 5.68 13.51
CA ALA A 207 0.56 4.36 13.30
C ALA A 207 1.71 4.38 12.28
N GLU A 208 1.57 5.19 11.25
CA GLU A 208 2.59 5.32 10.21
C GLU A 208 3.85 6.06 10.72
N ILE A 209 3.67 7.10 11.53
CA ILE A 209 4.78 7.74 12.26
C ILE A 209 5.48 6.74 13.19
N ALA A 210 4.71 5.95 13.94
CA ALA A 210 5.27 5.00 14.91
C ALA A 210 6.18 3.96 14.24
N LYS A 211 5.80 3.45 13.06
CA LYS A 211 6.63 2.53 12.26
C LYS A 211 7.93 3.18 11.78
N ASN A 212 7.89 4.46 11.44
CA ASN A 212 9.04 5.20 10.90
C ASN A 212 9.77 6.04 11.95
N LEU A 213 9.49 5.83 13.23
CA LEU A 213 9.98 6.70 14.31
C LEU A 213 11.51 6.78 14.33
N SER A 214 12.23 5.68 14.06
CA SER A 214 13.69 5.68 14.03
C SER A 214 14.26 6.54 12.89
N ALA A 215 13.58 6.61 11.75
CA ALA A 215 13.98 7.47 10.63
C ALA A 215 13.62 8.94 10.92
N LEU A 216 12.43 9.18 11.49
CA LEU A 216 11.91 10.50 11.80
C LEU A 216 12.59 11.18 12.98
N THR A 217 13.03 10.44 14.01
CA THR A 217 13.77 10.99 15.16
C THR A 217 15.18 11.48 14.81
N LEU A 218 15.70 11.08 13.65
CA LEU A 218 16.93 11.62 13.08
C LEU A 218 16.66 12.86 12.22
N SER A 219 15.40 13.10 11.81
CA SER A 219 14.97 14.32 11.13
C SER A 219 14.59 15.40 12.13
N ARG A 220 14.92 16.66 11.82
CA ARG A 220 14.51 17.83 12.61
C ARG A 220 13.02 18.14 12.49
N ASP A 221 12.32 17.55 11.51
CA ASP A 221 10.91 17.83 11.25
C ASP A 221 9.99 17.29 12.35
N PHE A 222 10.44 16.28 13.10
CA PHE A 222 9.70 15.76 14.25
C PHE A 222 9.69 16.73 15.45
N GLU A 223 10.70 17.60 15.56
CA GLU A 223 10.80 18.61 16.63
C GLU A 223 9.78 19.76 16.43
N ASN A 224 9.26 19.93 15.21
CA ASN A 224 8.35 21.02 14.86
C ASN A 224 6.85 20.68 15.09
N LEU A 225 6.54 19.53 15.71
CA LEU A 225 5.18 19.18 16.12
C LEU A 225 4.80 19.95 17.40
N ASP A 226 4.74 21.28 17.32
CA ASP A 226 4.28 22.13 18.40
C ASP A 226 2.78 21.89 18.67
N GLY A 227 2.44 21.53 19.91
CA GLY A 227 1.05 21.62 20.42
C GLY A 227 0.24 20.32 20.55
N VAL A 228 0.84 19.12 20.51
CA VAL A 228 0.06 17.88 20.32
C VAL A 228 0.23 16.86 21.44
N SER A 229 -0.42 17.08 22.59
CA SER A 229 -0.53 16.05 23.65
C SER A 229 -1.26 14.80 23.17
N ASP A 230 -2.32 14.97 22.37
CA ASP A 230 -3.21 13.87 21.97
C ASP A 230 -2.63 13.05 20.81
N LEU A 231 -2.02 13.70 19.81
CA LEU A 231 -1.32 13.00 18.73
C LEU A 231 -0.05 12.33 19.27
N ALA A 232 0.74 12.98 20.13
CA ALA A 232 1.90 12.33 20.75
C ALA A 232 1.46 11.09 21.53
N PHE A 233 0.34 11.15 22.25
CA PHE A 233 -0.24 10.00 22.91
C PHE A 233 -0.66 8.89 21.92
N LYS A 234 -1.32 9.22 20.80
CA LYS A 234 -1.65 8.25 19.73
C LYS A 234 -0.40 7.62 19.12
N VAL A 235 0.68 8.39 18.90
CA VAL A 235 1.97 7.88 18.42
C VAL A 235 2.61 6.95 19.46
N PHE A 236 2.65 7.33 20.73
CA PHE A 236 3.18 6.45 21.79
C PHE A 236 2.36 5.16 21.94
N GLN A 237 1.04 5.25 21.85
CA GLN A 237 0.16 4.08 21.87
C GLN A 237 0.43 3.15 20.68
N ALA A 238 0.62 3.72 19.49
CA ALA A 238 0.98 2.97 18.29
C ALA A 238 2.38 2.31 18.43
N CYS A 239 3.38 3.03 18.94
CA CYS A 239 4.70 2.48 19.22
C CYS A 239 4.63 1.32 20.22
N ALA A 240 3.86 1.47 21.31
CA ALA A 240 3.69 0.40 22.29
C ALA A 240 3.06 -0.84 21.68
N LYS A 241 2.06 -0.67 20.81
CA LYS A 241 1.42 -1.76 20.06
C LYS A 241 2.39 -2.45 19.11
N GLU A 242 3.17 -1.69 18.34
CA GLU A 242 4.17 -2.25 17.42
C GLU A 242 5.25 -3.05 18.18
N ILE A 243 5.75 -2.52 19.31
CA ILE A 243 6.69 -3.24 20.18
C ILE A 243 6.08 -4.54 20.70
N GLN A 244 4.80 -4.52 21.10
CA GLN A 244 4.09 -5.71 21.56
C GLN A 244 3.94 -6.74 20.43
N ASP A 245 3.57 -6.31 19.22
CA ASP A 245 3.42 -7.18 18.05
C ASP A 245 4.76 -7.81 17.63
N LEU A 246 5.84 -7.02 17.56
CA LEU A 246 7.20 -7.52 17.32
C LEU A 246 7.65 -8.51 18.40
N THR A 247 7.34 -8.23 19.67
CA THR A 247 7.65 -9.14 20.78
C THR A 247 6.93 -10.48 20.60
N MET A 248 5.66 -10.47 20.21
CA MET A 248 4.90 -11.69 19.91
C MET A 248 5.48 -12.44 18.71
N GLN A 249 5.89 -11.75 17.65
CA GLN A 249 6.52 -12.36 16.48
C GLN A 249 7.85 -13.04 16.82
N VAL A 250 8.73 -12.36 17.59
CA VAL A 250 10.00 -12.93 18.05
C VAL A 250 9.78 -14.19 18.89
N ASN A 251 8.80 -14.17 19.80
CA ASN A 251 8.48 -15.33 20.63
C ASN A 251 7.96 -16.52 19.80
N ARG A 252 7.14 -16.28 18.77
CA ARG A 252 6.68 -17.32 17.84
C ARG A 252 7.84 -17.92 17.05
N LEU A 253 8.67 -17.07 16.44
CA LEU A 253 9.85 -17.53 15.70
C LEU A 253 10.84 -18.29 16.60
N ALA A 254 10.97 -17.88 17.86
CA ALA A 254 11.79 -18.61 18.83
C ALA A 254 11.24 -20.01 19.13
N ALA A 255 9.92 -20.17 19.24
CA ALA A 255 9.27 -21.47 19.41
C ALA A 255 9.44 -22.36 18.15
N ASP A 256 9.14 -21.83 16.96
CA ASP A 256 9.29 -22.56 15.69
C ASP A 256 10.74 -23.02 15.47
N LYS A 257 11.72 -22.18 15.85
CA LYS A 257 13.14 -22.53 15.80
C LYS A 257 13.50 -23.69 16.73
N VAL A 258 12.86 -23.81 17.89
CA VAL A 258 13.06 -24.95 18.81
C VAL A 258 12.51 -26.22 18.18
N ASP A 259 11.30 -26.18 17.62
CA ASP A 259 10.67 -27.34 16.99
C ASP A 259 11.46 -27.84 15.79
N LEU A 260 11.91 -26.92 14.91
CA LEU A 260 12.79 -27.26 13.79
C LEU A 260 14.12 -27.88 14.24
N LYS A 261 14.70 -27.40 15.35
CA LYS A 261 15.93 -28.00 15.91
C LYS A 261 15.68 -29.43 16.41
N VAL A 262 14.54 -29.68 17.05
CA VAL A 262 14.16 -31.02 17.53
C VAL A 262 13.96 -31.97 16.34
N GLU A 263 13.25 -31.53 15.31
CA GLU A 263 13.03 -32.32 14.09
C GLU A 263 14.36 -32.62 13.36
N MET A 264 15.22 -31.61 13.22
CA MET A 264 16.54 -31.77 12.60
C MET A 264 17.42 -32.74 13.39
N ALA A 265 17.40 -32.67 14.72
CA ALA A 265 18.14 -33.61 15.58
C ALA A 265 17.61 -35.05 15.45
N ALA A 266 16.30 -35.25 15.28
CA ALA A 266 15.73 -36.58 15.03
C ALA A 266 16.21 -37.15 13.68
N LYS A 267 16.11 -36.37 12.60
CA LYS A 267 16.59 -36.78 11.27
C LYS A 267 18.09 -37.10 11.24
N LEU A 268 18.92 -36.33 11.95
CA LEU A 268 20.35 -36.60 12.07
C LEU A 268 20.63 -37.94 12.78
N ARG A 269 19.88 -38.26 13.84
CA ARG A 269 20.00 -39.56 14.53
C ARG A 269 19.63 -40.72 13.60
N ASP A 270 18.54 -40.61 12.87
CA ASP A 270 18.09 -41.66 11.95
C ASP A 270 19.09 -41.88 10.82
N SER A 271 19.63 -40.80 10.26
CA SER A 271 20.69 -40.86 9.23
C SER A 271 21.97 -41.50 9.75
N ALA A 272 22.42 -41.13 10.95
CA ALA A 272 23.60 -41.74 11.58
C ALA A 272 23.43 -43.25 11.81
N LEU A 273 22.23 -43.69 12.22
CA LEU A 273 21.91 -45.11 12.40
C LEU A 273 21.93 -45.87 11.07
N LEU A 274 21.41 -45.28 10.00
CA LEU A 274 21.43 -45.88 8.66
C LEU A 274 22.86 -46.01 8.13
N LEU A 275 23.69 -44.97 8.30
CA LEU A 275 25.10 -45.00 7.92
C LEU A 275 25.85 -46.10 8.66
N ALA A 276 25.71 -46.19 9.99
CA ALA A 276 26.36 -47.23 10.78
C ALA A 276 25.96 -48.66 10.33
N ARG A 277 24.68 -48.89 10.02
CA ARG A 277 24.21 -50.18 9.47
C ARG A 277 24.81 -50.48 8.10
N SER A 278 24.92 -49.46 7.25
CA SER A 278 25.51 -49.62 5.90
C SER A 278 27.01 -49.93 5.96
N GLU A 279 27.74 -49.30 6.88
CA GLU A 279 29.17 -49.58 7.11
C GLU A 279 29.36 -51.01 7.64
N GLU A 280 28.56 -51.44 8.61
CA GLU A 280 28.61 -52.81 9.13
C GLU A 280 28.33 -53.85 8.03
N ALA A 281 27.32 -53.62 7.19
CA ALA A 281 27.01 -54.48 6.06
C ALA A 281 28.16 -54.53 5.04
N ALA A 282 28.77 -53.38 4.72
CA ALA A 282 29.90 -53.30 3.81
C ALA A 282 31.12 -54.07 4.35
N ASP A 283 31.41 -53.97 5.64
CA ASP A 283 32.50 -54.71 6.28
C ASP A 283 32.25 -56.22 6.28
N LYS A 284 31.02 -56.66 6.55
CA LYS A 284 30.65 -58.09 6.44
C LYS A 284 30.82 -58.60 5.00
N MET A 285 30.33 -57.86 4.01
CA MET A 285 30.54 -58.21 2.59
C MET A 285 32.02 -58.29 2.22
N ARG A 286 32.85 -57.35 2.70
CA ARG A 286 34.30 -57.36 2.44
C ARG A 286 34.96 -58.62 2.97
N LYS A 287 34.60 -59.06 4.18
CA LYS A 287 35.08 -60.33 4.75
C LYS A 287 34.68 -61.53 3.89
N CYS A 288 33.45 -61.58 3.38
CA CYS A 288 33.03 -62.61 2.44
C CYS A 288 33.90 -62.64 1.18
N PHE A 289 34.20 -61.47 0.60
CA PHE A 289 35.07 -61.40 -0.58
C PHE A 289 36.49 -61.89 -0.29
N ASP A 290 37.03 -61.58 0.89
CA ASP A 290 38.36 -62.08 1.29
C ASP A 290 38.35 -63.62 1.40
N VAL A 291 37.33 -64.22 2.03
CA VAL A 291 37.18 -65.69 2.10
C VAL A 291 37.06 -66.31 0.71
N LEU A 292 36.30 -65.70 -0.20
CA LEU A 292 36.17 -66.18 -1.58
C LEU A 292 37.48 -66.14 -2.35
N ARG A 293 38.30 -65.10 -2.12
CA ARG A 293 39.61 -64.97 -2.77
C ARG A 293 40.60 -66.01 -2.27
N GLU A 294 40.51 -66.38 -1.00
CA GLU A 294 41.45 -67.28 -0.33
C GLU A 294 41.04 -68.77 -0.38
N THR A 295 39.79 -69.07 -0.73
CA THR A 295 39.25 -70.45 -0.76
C THR A 295 39.08 -70.97 -2.17
N ASP A 296 39.90 -71.96 -2.57
CA ASP A 296 39.83 -72.63 -3.88
C ASP A 296 38.93 -73.86 -3.89
N ARG A 297 38.82 -74.57 -2.76
CA ARG A 297 38.03 -75.80 -2.57
C ARG A 297 37.26 -75.80 -1.25
N CYS A 298 36.11 -76.47 -1.24
CA CYS A 298 35.32 -76.61 -0.03
C CYS A 298 36.08 -77.43 1.05
N ARG A 299 36.05 -76.98 2.30
CA ARG A 299 36.73 -77.64 3.43
C ARG A 299 36.10 -78.98 3.79
N ASN A 300 34.82 -79.15 3.46
CA ASN A 300 34.04 -80.35 3.77
C ASN A 300 34.01 -81.34 2.60
N CYS A 301 33.52 -80.94 1.42
CA CYS A 301 33.39 -81.85 0.27
C CYS A 301 34.58 -81.87 -0.71
N ARG A 302 35.56 -80.96 -0.55
CA ARG A 302 36.78 -80.83 -1.38
C ARG A 302 36.59 -80.52 -2.87
N ASP A 303 35.34 -80.31 -3.31
CA ASP A 303 35.02 -79.81 -4.65
C ASP A 303 35.50 -78.36 -4.84
N PRO A 304 35.72 -77.90 -6.10
CA PRO A 304 35.97 -76.49 -6.40
C PRO A 304 34.96 -75.59 -5.69
N PHE A 305 35.46 -74.57 -4.98
CA PHE A 305 34.62 -73.75 -4.12
C PHE A 305 33.73 -72.83 -4.95
N GLY A 306 32.44 -73.15 -4.95
CA GLY A 306 31.37 -72.22 -5.31
C GLY A 306 30.48 -72.01 -4.09
N CYS A 307 29.86 -70.84 -3.98
CA CYS A 307 29.09 -70.49 -2.80
C CYS A 307 27.78 -69.76 -3.12
N THR A 308 26.90 -69.71 -2.12
CA THR A 308 25.78 -68.77 -2.04
C THR A 308 25.90 -68.00 -0.74
N VAL A 309 25.64 -66.70 -0.76
CA VAL A 309 25.61 -65.85 0.44
C VAL A 309 24.26 -66.05 1.13
N TRP A 310 24.26 -66.32 2.43
CA TRP A 310 23.07 -66.17 3.25
C TRP A 310 22.91 -64.69 3.60
N GLU A 311 21.93 -64.03 2.98
CA GLU A 311 21.81 -62.56 2.91
C GLU A 311 21.72 -61.85 4.28
N ASP A 312 21.10 -62.47 5.28
CA ASP A 312 20.89 -61.84 6.60
C ASP A 312 22.12 -61.96 7.52
N GLU A 313 22.88 -63.04 7.41
CA GLU A 313 24.03 -63.33 8.29
C GLU A 313 25.38 -63.09 7.63
N TYR A 314 25.41 -62.83 6.32
CA TYR A 314 26.63 -62.67 5.52
C TYR A 314 27.58 -63.88 5.66
N ILE A 315 27.03 -65.08 5.62
CA ILE A 315 27.78 -66.34 5.69
C ILE A 315 27.84 -67.00 4.31
N LEU A 316 29.01 -67.53 3.94
CA LEU A 316 29.18 -68.22 2.67
C LEU A 316 28.88 -69.70 2.83
N LEU A 317 27.91 -70.22 2.07
CA LEU A 317 27.56 -71.64 2.09
C LEU A 317 28.09 -72.33 0.83
N CYS A 318 28.77 -73.46 0.98
CA CYS A 318 29.21 -74.25 -0.17
C CYS A 318 28.02 -74.67 -1.04
N SER A 319 28.11 -74.46 -2.35
CA SER A 319 27.04 -74.77 -3.32
C SER A 319 26.70 -76.26 -3.42
N ARG A 320 27.62 -77.14 -3.02
CA ARG A 320 27.48 -78.61 -3.09
C ARG A 320 26.97 -79.22 -1.80
N CYS A 321 27.64 -78.93 -0.68
CA CYS A 321 27.35 -79.58 0.61
C CYS A 321 26.75 -78.65 1.66
N ARG A 322 26.51 -77.38 1.33
CA ARG A 322 25.94 -76.35 2.21
C ARG A 322 26.71 -76.10 3.51
N SER A 323 27.96 -76.56 3.63
CA SER A 323 28.80 -76.22 4.78
C SER A 323 29.13 -74.73 4.78
N GLU A 324 29.12 -74.13 5.97
CA GLU A 324 29.52 -72.74 6.19
C GLU A 324 31.02 -72.54 5.96
N HIS A 325 31.38 -71.37 5.48
CA HIS A 325 32.72 -70.88 5.20
C HIS A 325 32.80 -69.40 5.56
#